data_AF-A0A2V9P2L2-F1
#
_entry.id   AF-A0A2V9P2L2-F1
#
_cell.length_a   1.000
_cell.length_b   1.000
_cell.length_c   1.000
_cell.angle_alpha   90.00
_cell.angle_beta   90.00
_cell.angle_gamma   90.00
#
_symmetry.space_group_name_H-M   'P 1'
#
loop_
_entity.id
_entity.type
_entity.pdbx_description
1 polymer ?
#
loop_
_entity_poly.entity_id
_entity_poly.type
_entity_poly.pdbx_seq_one_letter_code
_entity_poly.pdbx_strand_id
1 'polypeptide(L)'
;MALSSAYLITTKNLEAFLNSIQSAKAPERFTNKFLTQLDFTSTNDRLFIGVLKALGFLDEGGVPTKRYFEFLDQSQSSRVLAEAIREAYSDLFAVNKNAQNLSLDEVKNKLRTLTLGQKSDNVLSLMANTFKALSDLADWKTPPPAESSSAVPSAAKPEAPAEPPQPPLPDTPT
;
A
#
# COMPACT_ATOMS: atom_id res chain seq x y z
N MET A 1 -16.77 -9.12 2.57
CA MET A 1 -15.38 -9.58 2.37
C MET A 1 -14.92 -10.33 3.60
N ALA A 2 -14.20 -11.44 3.41
CA ALA A 2 -13.68 -12.26 4.51
C ALA A 2 -12.47 -11.61 5.18
N LEU A 3 -12.35 -11.79 6.50
CA LEU A 3 -11.18 -11.37 7.26
C LEU A 3 -9.91 -12.02 6.72
N SER A 4 -8.87 -11.22 6.45
CA SER A 4 -7.61 -11.73 5.92
C SER A 4 -7.05 -12.85 6.82
N SER A 5 -6.79 -14.01 6.20
CA SER A 5 -6.18 -15.16 6.89
C SER A 5 -4.66 -15.16 6.80
N ALA A 6 -4.07 -14.20 6.09
CA ALA A 6 -2.63 -14.05 5.97
C ALA A 6 -2.03 -13.43 7.24
N TYR A 7 -0.90 -13.98 7.67
CA TYR A 7 -0.15 -13.51 8.83
C TYR A 7 1.35 -13.68 8.57
N LEU A 8 2.14 -12.82 9.20
CA LEU A 8 3.59 -12.92 9.22
C LEU A 8 4.03 -13.58 10.51
N ILE A 9 5.07 -14.40 10.41
CA ILE A 9 5.77 -14.95 11.58
C ILE A 9 6.70 -13.88 12.19
N THR A 10 7.26 -13.01 11.36
CA THR A 10 8.13 -11.91 11.78
C THR A 10 7.75 -10.62 11.07
N THR A 11 7.60 -9.55 11.84
CA THR A 11 7.32 -8.19 11.35
C THR A 11 8.57 -7.31 11.34
N LYS A 12 9.69 -7.78 11.89
CA LYS A 12 10.94 -7.00 11.97
C LYS A 12 11.52 -6.61 10.61
N ASN A 13 11.36 -7.50 9.63
CA ASN A 13 11.87 -7.28 8.28
C ASN A 13 10.85 -6.56 7.40
N LEU A 14 9.65 -6.27 7.90
CA LEU A 14 8.56 -5.70 7.12
C LEU A 14 8.92 -4.29 6.64
N GLU A 15 9.48 -3.46 7.53
CA GLU A 15 9.96 -2.11 7.20
C GLU A 15 11.04 -2.13 6.13
N ALA A 16 12.08 -2.94 6.33
CA ALA A 16 13.17 -3.12 5.38
C ALA A 16 12.64 -3.61 4.03
N PHE A 17 11.72 -4.58 4.05
CA PHE A 17 11.06 -5.11 2.87
C PHE A 17 10.28 -4.04 2.10
N LEU A 18 9.42 -3.27 2.78
CA LEU A 18 8.67 -2.17 2.15
C LEU A 18 9.58 -1.10 1.55
N ASN A 19 10.71 -0.80 2.21
CA ASN A 19 11.70 0.15 1.70
C ASN A 19 12.43 -0.41 0.47
N SER A 20 12.86 -1.67 0.53
CA SER A 20 13.49 -2.37 -0.60
C SER A 20 12.59 -2.45 -1.81
N ILE A 21 11.28 -2.72 -1.67
CA ILE A 21 10.36 -2.75 -2.81
C ILE A 21 10.03 -1.36 -3.36
N GLN A 22 10.09 -0.30 -2.54
CA GLN A 22 9.92 1.09 -2.99
C GLN A 22 11.16 1.57 -3.75
N SER A 23 12.36 1.14 -3.33
CA SER A 23 13.62 1.45 -4.02
C SER A 23 13.81 0.58 -5.28
N ALA A 24 13.28 -0.64 -5.27
CA ALA A 24 13.31 -1.53 -6.42
C ALA A 24 12.21 -1.20 -7.44
N LYS A 25 12.48 -1.48 -8.71
CA LYS A 25 11.46 -1.37 -9.76
C LYS A 25 10.42 -2.48 -9.60
N ALA A 26 9.14 -2.14 -9.78
CA ALA A 26 8.06 -3.12 -9.80
C ALA A 26 8.33 -4.23 -10.82
N PRO A 27 8.35 -5.49 -10.40
CA PRO A 27 8.49 -6.61 -11.32
C PRO A 27 7.17 -6.87 -12.05
N GLU A 28 7.21 -7.52 -13.21
CA GLU A 28 5.98 -7.98 -13.89
C GLU A 28 5.23 -9.04 -13.05
N ARG A 29 5.99 -9.83 -12.26
CA ARG A 29 5.44 -10.82 -11.32
C ARG A 29 6.21 -10.83 -10.01
N PHE A 30 5.50 -10.57 -8.93
CA PHE A 30 5.98 -10.67 -7.57
C PHE A 30 6.00 -12.14 -7.12
N THR A 31 7.18 -12.76 -7.20
CA THR A 31 7.39 -14.16 -6.84
C THR A 31 8.56 -14.30 -5.87
N ASN A 32 8.80 -15.51 -5.37
CA ASN A 32 9.99 -15.82 -4.56
C ASN A 32 11.30 -15.43 -5.26
N LYS A 33 11.36 -15.45 -6.60
CA LYS A 33 12.54 -15.03 -7.36
C LYS A 33 12.84 -13.55 -7.16
N PHE A 34 11.80 -12.70 -7.16
CA PHE A 34 11.95 -11.28 -6.90
C PHE A 34 12.39 -11.02 -5.46
N LEU A 35 11.83 -11.74 -4.47
CA LEU A 35 12.29 -11.67 -3.08
C LEU A 35 13.80 -12.00 -2.97
N THR A 36 14.25 -13.04 -3.68
CA THR A 36 15.67 -13.41 -3.72
C THR A 36 16.55 -12.31 -4.33
N GLN A 37 16.07 -11.56 -5.33
CA GLN A 37 16.80 -10.42 -5.88
C GLN A 37 16.93 -9.24 -4.90
N LEU A 38 16.00 -9.14 -3.96
CA LEU A 38 16.00 -8.14 -2.89
C LEU A 38 16.75 -8.60 -1.63
N ASP A 39 17.46 -9.74 -1.70
CA ASP A 39 18.14 -10.41 -0.59
C ASP A 39 17.20 -11.02 0.48
N PHE A 40 15.90 -11.16 0.17
CA PHE A 40 14.91 -11.83 1.01
C PHE A 40 14.75 -13.30 0.58
N THR A 41 15.61 -14.18 1.08
CA THR A 41 15.58 -15.63 0.78
C THR A 41 15.01 -16.48 1.92
N SER A 42 14.50 -15.87 2.97
CA SER A 42 14.04 -16.56 4.18
C SER A 42 12.67 -17.20 3.96
N THR A 43 12.44 -18.35 4.61
CA THR A 43 11.14 -19.05 4.55
C THR A 43 9.98 -18.15 5.00
N ASN A 44 10.24 -17.25 5.94
CA ASN A 44 9.27 -16.29 6.44
C ASN A 44 8.92 -15.21 5.40
N ASP A 45 9.82 -14.87 4.49
CA ASP A 45 9.59 -13.81 3.50
C ASP A 45 8.53 -14.21 2.47
N ARG A 46 8.32 -15.51 2.28
CA ARG A 46 7.23 -16.06 1.47
C ARG A 46 5.85 -15.61 1.95
N LEU A 47 5.72 -15.34 3.25
CA LEU A 47 4.47 -14.87 3.85
C LEU A 47 4.16 -13.41 3.45
N PHE A 48 5.17 -12.60 3.11
CA PHE A 48 4.93 -11.25 2.59
C PHE A 48 4.07 -11.27 1.34
N ILE A 49 4.30 -12.22 0.43
CA ILE A 49 3.49 -12.41 -0.77
C ILE A 49 2.02 -12.67 -0.40
N GLY A 50 1.80 -13.54 0.60
CA GLY A 50 0.45 -13.84 1.10
C GLY A 50 -0.25 -12.62 1.68
N VAL A 51 0.47 -11.80 2.43
CA VAL A 51 -0.05 -10.55 3.03
C VAL A 51 -0.34 -9.49 1.97
N LEU A 52 0.57 -9.27 1.02
CA LEU A 52 0.38 -8.37 -0.12
C LEU A 52 -0.85 -8.77 -0.96
N LYS A 53 -1.04 -10.08 -1.21
CA LYS A 53 -2.24 -10.60 -1.87
C LYS A 53 -3.50 -10.32 -1.04
N ALA A 54 -3.45 -10.54 0.27
CA ALA A 54 -4.58 -10.29 1.16
C ALA A 54 -4.94 -8.79 1.28
N LEU A 55 -3.96 -7.89 1.10
CA LEU A 55 -4.13 -6.44 1.06
C LEU A 55 -4.61 -5.92 -0.31
N GLY A 56 -4.62 -6.76 -1.35
CA GLY A 56 -5.01 -6.39 -2.71
C GLY A 56 -3.92 -5.67 -3.51
N PHE A 57 -2.68 -5.70 -3.04
CA PHE A 57 -1.51 -5.21 -3.78
C PHE A 57 -1.10 -6.16 -4.90
N LEU A 58 -1.34 -7.45 -4.71
CA LEU A 58 -1.02 -8.49 -5.68
C LEU A 58 -2.29 -9.25 -6.06
N ASP A 59 -2.37 -9.59 -7.34
CA ASP A 59 -3.39 -10.49 -7.86
C ASP A 59 -3.14 -11.96 -7.44
N GLU A 60 -4.10 -12.86 -7.68
CA GLU A 60 -3.92 -14.29 -7.49
C GLU A 60 -2.68 -14.83 -8.23
N GLY A 61 -2.38 -14.30 -9.42
CA GLY A 61 -1.19 -14.61 -10.20
C GLY A 61 0.13 -13.96 -9.73
N GLY A 62 0.11 -13.18 -8.65
CA GLY A 62 1.27 -12.45 -8.14
C GLY A 62 1.65 -11.24 -9.00
N VAL A 63 0.73 -10.72 -9.80
CA VAL A 63 0.95 -9.50 -10.61
C VAL A 63 0.65 -8.27 -9.74
N PRO A 64 1.54 -7.26 -9.69
CA PRO A 64 1.24 -6.02 -8.98
C PRO A 64 0.03 -5.30 -9.58
N THR A 65 -0.92 -4.96 -8.72
CA THR A 65 -2.13 -4.23 -9.10
C THR A 65 -1.84 -2.74 -9.14
N LYS A 66 -2.78 -1.92 -9.64
CA LYS A 66 -2.69 -0.44 -9.62
C LYS A 66 -2.32 0.08 -8.22
N ARG A 67 -2.92 -0.52 -7.20
CA ARG A 67 -2.69 -0.20 -5.79
C ARG A 67 -1.22 -0.37 -5.38
N TYR A 68 -0.53 -1.38 -5.92
CA TYR A 68 0.90 -1.57 -5.68
C TYR A 68 1.75 -0.46 -6.32
N PHE A 69 1.37 -0.01 -7.52
CA PHE A 69 2.06 1.12 -8.14
C PHE A 69 1.87 2.42 -7.36
N GLU A 70 0.67 2.67 -6.82
CA GLU A 70 0.44 3.80 -5.92
C GLU A 70 1.22 3.66 -4.62
N PHE A 71 1.47 2.44 -4.15
CA PHE A 71 2.33 2.18 -3.00
C PHE A 71 3.82 2.42 -3.27
N LEU A 72 4.29 2.35 -4.52
CA LEU A 72 5.68 2.71 -4.85
C LEU A 72 5.95 4.19 -4.69
N ASP A 73 4.91 5.02 -4.80
CA ASP A 73 5.01 6.45 -4.60
C ASP A 73 5.11 6.76 -3.10
N GLN A 74 6.30 7.11 -2.63
CA GLN A 74 6.57 7.41 -1.21
C GLN A 74 5.68 8.52 -0.64
N SER A 75 5.13 9.41 -1.47
CA SER A 75 4.24 10.47 -1.01
C SER A 75 2.86 9.95 -0.63
N GLN A 76 2.38 8.88 -1.27
CA GLN A 76 1.06 8.29 -1.04
C GLN A 76 1.11 6.88 -0.41
N SER A 77 2.28 6.24 -0.35
CA SER A 77 2.45 4.84 0.07
C SER A 77 1.85 4.55 1.44
N SER A 78 2.11 5.42 2.43
CA SER A 78 1.55 5.31 3.78
C SER A 78 0.02 5.38 3.81
N ARG A 79 -0.58 6.19 2.93
CA ARG A 79 -2.04 6.34 2.81
C ARG A 79 -2.67 5.12 2.12
N VAL A 80 -2.07 4.67 1.02
CA VAL A 80 -2.51 3.49 0.28
C VAL A 80 -2.45 2.26 1.19
N LEU A 81 -1.41 2.15 2.02
CA LEU A 81 -1.26 1.10 3.01
C LEU A 81 -2.37 1.16 4.08
N ALA A 82 -2.67 2.34 4.63
CA ALA A 82 -3.75 2.51 5.60
C ALA A 82 -5.11 2.07 5.05
N GLU A 83 -5.39 2.42 3.80
CA GLU A 83 -6.62 2.02 3.10
C GLU A 83 -6.66 0.50 2.87
N ALA A 84 -5.54 -0.08 2.43
CA ALA A 84 -5.43 -1.52 2.21
C ALA A 84 -5.67 -2.32 3.50
N ILE A 85 -5.13 -1.84 4.63
CA ILE A 85 -5.36 -2.43 5.95
C ILE A 85 -6.83 -2.30 6.34
N ARG A 86 -7.46 -1.13 6.12
CA ARG A 86 -8.89 -0.94 6.41
C ARG A 86 -9.79 -1.88 5.64
N GLU A 87 -9.49 -2.12 4.36
CA GLU A 87 -10.28 -3.04 3.56
C GLU A 87 -10.04 -4.50 3.94
N ALA A 88 -8.78 -4.91 4.08
CA ALA A 88 -8.42 -6.28 4.43
C ALA A 88 -8.91 -6.69 5.83
N TYR A 89 -8.99 -5.72 6.75
CA TYR A 89 -9.47 -5.88 8.12
C TYR A 89 -10.80 -5.15 8.35
N SER A 90 -11.62 -4.97 7.31
CA SER A 90 -12.88 -4.20 7.38
C SER A 90 -13.80 -4.72 8.49
N ASP A 91 -13.88 -6.04 8.63
CA ASP A 91 -14.67 -6.71 9.68
C ASP A 91 -14.16 -6.38 11.11
N LEU A 92 -12.84 -6.24 11.25
CA LEU A 92 -12.19 -5.82 12.50
C LEU A 92 -12.48 -4.35 12.81
N PHE A 93 -12.39 -3.47 11.81
CA PHE A 93 -12.75 -2.07 11.95
C PHE A 93 -14.26 -1.85 12.15
N ALA A 94 -15.10 -2.75 11.65
CA ALA A 94 -16.55 -2.73 11.87
C ALA A 94 -16.88 -3.02 13.34
N VAL A 95 -16.15 -3.94 13.97
CA VAL A 95 -16.27 -4.20 15.42
C VAL A 95 -15.64 -3.08 16.24
N ASN A 96 -14.52 -2.50 15.80
CA ASN A 96 -13.89 -1.37 16.48
C ASN A 96 -13.33 -0.34 15.50
N LYS A 97 -13.97 0.84 15.45
CA LYS A 97 -13.59 1.96 14.58
C LYS A 97 -12.14 2.42 14.77
N ASN A 98 -11.57 2.22 15.96
CA ASN A 98 -10.20 2.59 16.31
C ASN A 98 -9.31 1.36 16.52
N ALA A 99 -9.50 0.30 15.73
CA ALA A 99 -8.70 -0.92 15.80
C ALA A 99 -7.17 -0.68 15.80
N GLN A 100 -6.71 0.30 15.03
CA GLN A 100 -5.31 0.73 14.99
C GLN A 100 -4.74 1.15 16.37
N ASN A 101 -5.58 1.72 17.24
CA ASN A 101 -5.19 2.21 18.56
C ASN A 101 -5.21 1.10 19.62
N LEU A 102 -5.85 -0.03 19.32
CA LEU A 102 -5.94 -1.15 20.24
C LEU A 102 -4.57 -1.79 20.52
N SER A 103 -4.45 -2.33 21.73
CA SER A 103 -3.33 -3.20 22.13
C SER A 103 -3.37 -4.53 21.38
N LEU A 104 -2.22 -5.20 21.27
CA LEU A 104 -2.13 -6.49 20.57
C LEU A 104 -3.12 -7.52 21.16
N ASP A 105 -3.26 -7.59 22.48
CA ASP A 105 -4.22 -8.50 23.14
C ASP A 105 -5.69 -8.17 22.82
N GLU A 106 -6.04 -6.89 22.73
CA GLU A 106 -7.38 -6.45 22.34
C GLU A 106 -7.66 -6.89 20.90
N VAL A 107 -6.74 -6.60 19.96
CA VAL A 107 -6.84 -7.03 18.56
C VAL A 107 -6.98 -8.55 18.46
N LYS A 108 -6.18 -9.30 19.21
CA LYS A 108 -6.22 -10.77 19.28
C LYS A 108 -7.60 -11.27 19.75
N ASN A 109 -8.17 -10.66 20.80
CA ASN A 109 -9.47 -11.05 21.34
C ASN A 109 -10.61 -10.75 20.34
N LYS A 110 -10.53 -9.62 19.62
CA LYS A 110 -11.48 -9.30 18.54
C LYS A 110 -11.35 -10.29 17.40
N LEU A 111 -10.15 -10.54 16.90
CA LEU A 111 -9.88 -11.53 15.86
C LEU A 111 -10.40 -12.93 16.21
N ARG A 112 -10.27 -13.35 17.48
CA ARG A 112 -10.83 -14.62 17.98
C ARG A 112 -12.35 -14.68 17.80
N THR A 113 -13.02 -13.59 18.16
CA THR A 113 -14.48 -13.46 18.04
C THR A 113 -14.91 -13.46 16.57
N LEU A 114 -14.21 -12.71 15.71
CA LEU A 114 -14.51 -12.61 14.28
C LEU A 114 -14.29 -13.93 13.54
N THR A 115 -13.26 -14.67 13.94
CA THR A 115 -12.94 -15.98 13.37
C THR A 115 -13.71 -17.11 14.03
N LEU A 116 -14.69 -16.81 14.89
CA LEU A 116 -15.51 -17.79 15.61
C LEU A 116 -14.68 -18.87 16.33
N GLY A 117 -13.47 -18.52 16.78
CA GLY A 117 -12.55 -19.46 17.42
C GLY A 117 -11.95 -20.52 16.47
N GLN A 118 -12.06 -20.36 15.16
CA GLN A 118 -11.49 -21.29 14.18
C GLN A 118 -9.96 -21.25 14.14
N LYS A 119 -9.35 -20.14 14.59
CA LYS A 119 -7.90 -19.95 14.59
C LYS A 119 -7.33 -20.13 16.00
N SER A 120 -6.18 -20.80 16.10
CA SER A 120 -5.47 -21.01 17.37
C SER A 120 -4.91 -19.69 17.92
N ASP A 121 -4.70 -19.63 19.25
CA ASP A 121 -4.20 -18.42 19.94
C ASP A 121 -2.87 -17.91 19.35
N ASN A 122 -1.97 -18.83 18.97
CA ASN A 122 -0.71 -18.49 18.33
C ASN A 122 -0.93 -17.77 16.97
N VAL A 123 -1.84 -18.27 16.14
CA VAL A 123 -2.16 -17.64 14.84
C VAL A 123 -2.80 -16.27 15.04
N LEU A 124 -3.70 -16.15 16.03
CA LEU A 124 -4.32 -14.88 16.38
C LEU A 124 -3.28 -13.86 16.86
N SER A 125 -2.30 -14.30 17.64
CA SER A 125 -1.18 -13.46 18.10
C SER A 125 -0.34 -12.97 16.91
N LEU A 126 0.02 -13.86 15.99
CA LEU A 126 0.74 -13.49 14.75
C LEU A 126 -0.06 -12.52 13.87
N MET A 127 -1.37 -12.74 13.73
CA MET A 127 -2.26 -11.83 13.01
C MET A 127 -2.33 -10.45 13.66
N ALA A 128 -2.49 -10.40 14.99
CA ALA A 128 -2.53 -9.15 15.73
C ALA A 128 -1.20 -8.38 15.64
N ASN A 129 -0.07 -9.10 15.70
CA ASN A 129 1.26 -8.52 15.56
C ASN A 129 1.49 -7.97 14.13
N THR A 130 1.08 -8.74 13.12
CA THR A 130 1.12 -8.33 11.71
C THR A 130 0.29 -7.06 11.48
N PHE A 131 -0.96 -7.06 11.97
CA PHE A 131 -1.85 -5.91 11.89
C PHE A 131 -1.26 -4.68 12.57
N LYS A 132 -0.66 -4.84 13.76
CA LYS A 132 -0.07 -3.74 14.50
C LYS A 132 1.15 -3.17 13.79
N ALA A 133 2.04 -4.02 13.29
CA ALA A 133 3.20 -3.58 12.52
C ALA A 133 2.79 -2.88 11.22
N LEU A 134 1.81 -3.41 10.49
CA LEU A 134 1.26 -2.76 9.30
C LEU A 134 0.63 -1.40 9.64
N SER A 135 -0.11 -1.34 10.75
CA SER A 135 -0.77 -0.10 11.21
C SER A 135 0.24 0.96 11.65
N ASP A 136 1.40 0.56 12.19
CA ASP A 136 2.47 1.47 12.61
C ASP A 136 3.15 2.14 11.41
N LEU A 137 3.23 1.43 10.28
CA LEU A 137 3.81 1.94 9.02
C LEU A 137 2.81 2.69 8.14
N ALA A 138 1.53 2.55 8.44
CA ALA A 138 0.47 3.29 7.79
C ALA A 138 0.31 4.67 8.45
N ASP A 139 0.17 5.72 7.63
CA ASP A 139 -0.15 7.05 8.15
C ASP A 139 -1.68 7.19 8.22
N TRP A 140 -2.19 7.22 9.45
CA TRP A 140 -3.61 7.45 9.75
C TRP A 140 -3.89 8.91 10.09
N LYS A 141 -2.84 9.73 10.17
CA LYS A 141 -2.88 11.12 10.65
C LYS A 141 -3.50 12.06 9.63
N THR A 142 -3.64 11.61 8.39
CA THR A 142 -4.27 12.40 7.34
C THR A 142 -5.70 11.89 7.10
N PRO A 143 -6.76 12.68 7.39
CA PRO A 143 -8.09 12.35 6.90
C PRO A 143 -8.03 12.20 5.37
N PRO A 144 -8.92 11.42 4.74
CA PRO A 144 -8.97 11.37 3.29
C PRO A 144 -8.99 12.82 2.78
N PRO A 145 -8.10 13.25 1.88
CA PRO A 145 -8.33 14.47 1.16
C PRO A 145 -9.71 14.29 0.51
N ALA A 146 -10.70 14.95 1.11
CA ALA A 146 -11.70 15.61 0.32
C ALA A 146 -10.92 16.35 -0.76
N GLU A 147 -11.00 15.83 -1.98
CA GLU A 147 -10.64 16.51 -3.22
C GLU A 147 -9.74 17.74 -3.01
N SER A 148 -8.42 17.55 -2.98
CA SER A 148 -7.54 18.65 -3.38
C SER A 148 -7.64 18.79 -4.89
N SER A 149 -8.73 19.42 -5.31
CA SER A 149 -8.71 20.28 -6.49
C SER A 149 -7.57 21.29 -6.30
N SER A 150 -6.68 21.37 -7.30
CA SER A 150 -5.68 22.42 -7.47
C SER A 150 -4.42 22.36 -6.57
N ALA A 151 -3.38 21.71 -7.07
CA ALA A 151 -2.02 22.25 -7.04
C ALA A 151 -1.16 21.53 -8.09
N VAL A 152 -1.43 21.82 -9.36
CA VAL A 152 -0.33 21.88 -10.31
C VAL A 152 0.56 23.05 -9.88
N PRO A 153 1.85 22.88 -9.57
CA PRO A 153 2.79 23.93 -9.90
C PRO A 153 2.91 23.87 -11.42
N SER A 154 1.98 24.57 -12.07
CA SER A 154 2.05 24.86 -13.50
C SER A 154 3.41 25.51 -13.76
N ALA A 155 4.23 24.77 -14.52
CA ALA A 155 5.29 25.25 -15.40
C ALA A 155 5.77 26.69 -15.14
N ALA A 156 6.82 26.83 -14.33
CA ALA A 156 7.70 28.00 -14.37
C ALA A 156 9.07 27.58 -14.92
N LYS A 157 9.13 27.43 -16.25
CA LYS A 157 10.38 27.62 -16.99
C LYS A 157 10.05 28.52 -18.19
N PRO A 158 10.19 29.85 -18.07
CA PRO A 158 10.16 30.73 -19.24
C PRO A 158 11.52 30.60 -19.93
N GLU A 159 11.60 29.70 -20.90
CA GLU A 159 12.70 29.66 -21.86
C GLU A 159 12.11 29.98 -23.24
N ALA A 160 11.90 31.27 -23.49
CA ALA A 160 12.13 31.81 -24.82
C ALA A 160 13.66 31.84 -25.02
N PRO A 161 14.23 31.47 -26.19
CA PRO A 161 14.00 32.23 -27.44
C PRO A 161 14.14 31.44 -28.76
N ALA A 162 13.30 31.74 -29.76
CA ALA A 162 13.59 31.59 -31.20
C ALA A 162 12.39 32.17 -31.99
N GLU A 163 12.37 33.48 -32.26
CA GLU A 163 12.91 34.17 -33.46
C GLU A 163 11.90 34.18 -34.65
N PRO A 164 11.60 35.34 -35.27
CA PRO A 164 10.62 35.55 -36.37
C PRO A 164 11.32 35.31 -37.73
N PRO A 165 10.82 35.72 -38.93
CA PRO A 165 9.52 36.23 -39.38
C PRO A 165 8.96 35.45 -40.61
N GLN A 166 7.67 35.60 -40.96
CA GLN A 166 7.25 35.49 -42.37
C GLN A 166 6.16 36.54 -42.69
N PRO A 167 6.40 37.46 -43.65
CA PRO A 167 5.39 38.36 -44.23
C PRO A 167 4.91 37.83 -45.61
N PRO A 168 4.10 38.57 -46.38
CA PRO A 168 2.68 38.88 -46.16
C PRO A 168 1.83 38.46 -47.40
N LEU A 169 0.62 39.04 -47.53
CA LEU A 169 -0.20 39.30 -48.75
C LEU A 169 -1.49 38.44 -48.92
N PRO A 170 -2.50 38.90 -49.68
CA PRO A 170 -3.16 40.22 -49.63
C PRO A 170 -4.72 40.17 -49.81
N ASP A 171 -5.38 41.32 -49.58
CA ASP A 171 -6.60 41.86 -50.26
C ASP A 171 -7.97 41.14 -50.09
N THR A 172 -9.15 41.79 -49.93
CA THR A 172 -9.66 43.18 -50.08
C THR A 172 -11.06 43.26 -49.38
N PRO A 173 -11.69 44.44 -49.21
CA PRO A 173 -12.94 44.65 -48.48
C PRO A 173 -14.18 44.73 -49.39
N THR A 174 -15.38 44.53 -48.82
CA THR A 174 -16.66 45.14 -49.23
C THR A 174 -17.60 45.16 -48.04
#